data_AF-A0A315UPS2-F1
#
_entry.id   AF-A0A315UPS2-F1
#
_cell.length_a   1.000
_cell.length_b   1.000
_cell.length_c   1.000
_cell.angle_alpha   90.00
_cell.angle_beta   90.00
_cell.angle_gamma   90.00
#
_symmetry.space_group_name_H-M   'P 1'
#
loop_
_entity.id
_entity.type
_entity.pdbx_description
1 polymer ?
#
loop_
_entity_poly.entity_id
_entity_poly.type
_entity_poly.pdbx_seq_one_letter_code
_entity_poly.pdbx_strand_id
1 'polypeptide(L)'
;MSTEPGTTPAPAPAPGPSHSPAHGSRIHGCLLGGALGDSLGYAVEFDSISAIRARFGPAGLQDFSALDAASPFSDDTQMTLYTADGLLEALEWANDGVSADINACLWLAYLRWLGTQGVAVPASAPVQPPRWIDGQDVLKNRRAPGNACLSGLATGEMGTVQRPVNPESKGCGTVMRSAPFGLIPHLEPETVYKLSSDAASLTHGHPAARQSAGVFSLVIHALATGRGLREAAESALAQLCGGILRKGEDPDADVVSRLEAALRLAGDRPGPGDRLSPEDLVRELGEGWVAEEALAVALYAVLATAPGIGTETATAAGAAEERAEAHFRAAIAVAVNHSGDSDSTASIAGNILGAYYGEQCLPAGWLAALEAPEVIRGMASRLAAVTGS
;
A
#
# COMPACT_ATOMS: atom_id res chain seq x y z
N MET A 1 21.81 57.46 -15.08
CA MET A 1 20.98 56.28 -15.41
C MET A 1 21.77 55.07 -14.96
N SER A 2 21.41 54.52 -13.81
CA SER A 2 22.07 53.36 -13.20
C SER A 2 21.64 52.10 -13.94
N THR A 3 22.59 51.28 -14.37
CA THR A 3 22.35 49.98 -15.01
C THR A 3 22.22 48.92 -13.91
N GLU A 4 21.05 48.30 -13.78
CA GLU A 4 20.86 47.12 -12.94
C GLU A 4 21.59 45.89 -13.52
N PRO A 5 22.16 45.01 -12.68
CA PRO A 5 22.75 43.76 -13.13
C PRO A 5 21.66 42.71 -13.41
N GLY A 6 21.66 42.18 -14.63
CA GLY A 6 20.72 41.16 -15.09
C GLY A 6 20.83 39.86 -14.29
N THR A 7 19.70 39.40 -13.77
CA THR A 7 19.53 38.12 -13.09
C THR A 7 19.59 37.01 -14.13
N THR A 8 20.54 36.09 -14.01
CA THR A 8 20.61 34.89 -14.86
C THR A 8 19.48 33.94 -14.43
N PRO A 9 18.64 33.44 -15.36
CA PRO A 9 17.58 32.49 -15.00
C PRO A 9 18.21 31.19 -14.50
N ALA A 10 17.63 30.63 -13.44
CA ALA A 10 18.01 29.32 -12.91
C ALA A 10 17.91 28.25 -14.00
N PRO A 11 18.82 27.26 -14.04
CA PRO A 11 18.76 26.18 -15.01
C PRO A 11 17.43 25.42 -14.87
N ALA A 12 16.76 25.17 -15.99
CA ALA A 12 15.56 24.35 -16.03
C ALA A 12 15.87 22.96 -15.44
N PRO A 13 14.95 22.38 -14.65
CA PRO A 13 15.13 21.04 -14.11
C PRO A 13 15.34 20.04 -15.26
N ALA A 14 16.27 19.11 -15.07
CA ALA A 14 16.54 18.06 -16.05
C ALA A 14 15.26 17.27 -16.34
N PRO A 15 14.98 16.92 -17.61
CA PRO A 15 13.81 16.12 -17.94
C PRO A 15 13.91 14.74 -17.27
N GLY A 16 12.89 14.37 -16.51
CA GLY A 16 12.75 13.04 -15.93
C GLY A 16 12.66 11.94 -17.00
N PRO A 17 12.75 10.65 -16.60
CA PRO A 17 12.76 9.51 -17.52
C PRO A 17 11.54 9.55 -18.45
N SER A 18 11.79 9.22 -19.72
CA SER A 18 10.96 9.64 -20.86
C SER A 18 9.58 8.98 -21.00
N HIS A 19 9.06 8.24 -20.01
CA HIS A 19 7.64 7.83 -19.96
C HIS A 19 7.19 7.57 -18.52
N SER A 20 6.53 8.54 -17.88
CA SER A 20 5.73 8.28 -16.69
C SER A 20 4.59 7.31 -17.05
N PRO A 21 4.34 6.23 -16.29
CA PRO A 21 3.27 5.29 -16.61
C PRO A 21 1.91 6.00 -16.57
N ALA A 22 1.03 5.60 -17.50
CA ALA A 22 -0.33 6.11 -17.56
C ALA A 22 -1.10 5.79 -16.27
N HIS A 23 -2.08 6.64 -15.93
CA HIS A 23 -2.89 6.51 -14.71
C HIS A 23 -3.47 5.10 -14.51
N GLY A 24 -4.11 4.54 -15.54
CA GLY A 24 -4.64 3.17 -15.49
C GLY A 24 -3.56 2.10 -15.25
N SER A 25 -2.36 2.29 -15.81
CA SER A 25 -1.21 1.38 -15.56
C SER A 25 -0.74 1.47 -14.11
N ARG A 26 -0.76 2.66 -13.48
CA ARG A 26 -0.45 2.82 -12.05
C ARG A 26 -1.49 2.15 -11.16
N ILE A 27 -2.79 2.26 -11.48
CA ILE A 27 -3.84 1.57 -10.73
C ILE A 27 -3.65 0.05 -10.83
N HIS A 28 -3.48 -0.46 -12.04
CA HIS A 28 -3.23 -1.89 -12.27
C HIS A 28 -1.96 -2.37 -11.56
N GLY A 29 -0.85 -1.67 -11.75
CA GLY A 29 0.42 -1.96 -11.11
C GLY A 29 0.31 -1.97 -9.60
N CYS A 30 -0.34 -0.97 -9.01
CA CYS A 30 -0.53 -0.85 -7.57
C CYS A 30 -1.31 -2.05 -7.00
N LEU A 31 -2.50 -2.34 -7.55
CA LEU A 31 -3.34 -3.42 -7.00
C LEU A 31 -2.76 -4.81 -7.24
N LEU A 32 -2.23 -5.09 -8.44
CA LEU A 32 -1.59 -6.37 -8.73
C LEU A 32 -0.26 -6.53 -8.00
N GLY A 33 0.53 -5.46 -7.88
CA GLY A 33 1.79 -5.46 -7.16
C GLY A 33 1.60 -5.78 -5.68
N GLY A 34 0.60 -5.16 -5.05
CA GLY A 34 0.23 -5.50 -3.68
C GLY A 34 -0.20 -6.95 -3.54
N ALA A 35 -1.06 -7.44 -4.43
CA ALA A 35 -1.50 -8.83 -4.40
C ALA A 35 -0.39 -9.86 -4.61
N LEU A 36 0.62 -9.53 -5.42
CA LEU A 36 1.83 -10.36 -5.56
C LEU A 36 2.67 -10.36 -4.28
N GLY A 37 2.81 -9.21 -3.62
CA GLY A 37 3.52 -9.07 -2.35
C GLY A 37 2.84 -9.85 -1.24
N ASP A 38 1.54 -9.59 -1.03
CA ASP A 38 0.65 -10.34 -0.14
C ASP A 38 0.81 -11.84 -0.38
N SER A 39 0.55 -12.31 -1.60
CA SER A 39 0.52 -13.74 -1.87
C SER A 39 1.86 -14.44 -1.61
N LEU A 40 2.98 -13.79 -1.92
CA LEU A 40 4.30 -14.37 -1.64
C LEU A 40 4.63 -14.32 -0.14
N GLY A 41 4.31 -13.22 0.55
CA GLY A 41 4.52 -13.06 1.98
C GLY A 41 3.62 -13.98 2.81
N TYR A 42 2.42 -14.28 2.33
CA TYR A 42 1.45 -15.14 3.01
C TYR A 42 1.96 -16.58 3.16
N ALA A 43 2.87 -17.02 2.27
CA ALA A 43 3.53 -18.31 2.39
C ALA A 43 4.45 -18.43 3.62
N VAL A 44 4.79 -17.31 4.27
CA VAL A 44 5.76 -17.18 5.37
C VAL A 44 5.34 -16.25 6.53
N GLU A 45 4.15 -15.65 6.52
CA GLU A 45 3.64 -14.66 7.49
C GLU A 45 3.90 -15.00 8.98
N PHE A 46 3.87 -16.28 9.36
CA PHE A 46 4.07 -16.71 10.76
C PHE A 46 5.41 -17.39 11.02
N ASP A 47 6.28 -17.44 10.01
CA ASP A 47 7.59 -18.07 10.13
C ASP A 47 8.62 -17.08 10.69
N SER A 48 9.49 -17.59 11.57
CA SER A 48 10.73 -16.87 11.89
C SER A 48 11.67 -16.88 10.67
N ILE A 49 12.55 -15.89 10.55
CA ILE A 49 13.58 -15.90 9.49
C ILE A 49 14.40 -17.19 9.46
N SER A 50 14.65 -17.83 10.60
CA SER A 50 15.34 -19.11 10.66
C SER A 50 14.53 -20.24 10.00
N ALA A 51 13.20 -20.24 10.18
CA ALA A 51 12.30 -21.19 9.53
C ALA A 51 12.19 -20.93 8.02
N ILE A 52 12.08 -19.66 7.61
CA ILE A 52 12.08 -19.26 6.19
C ILE A 52 13.36 -19.76 5.51
N ARG A 53 14.54 -19.51 6.11
CA ARG A 53 15.82 -19.98 5.57
C ARG A 53 15.95 -21.50 5.57
N ALA A 54 15.36 -22.19 6.54
CA ALA A 54 15.35 -23.65 6.56
C ALA A 54 14.51 -24.24 5.42
N ARG A 55 13.40 -23.57 5.05
CA ARG A 55 12.51 -23.98 3.95
C ARG A 55 13.08 -23.65 2.56
N PHE A 56 13.61 -22.44 2.39
CA PHE A 56 13.95 -21.90 1.07
C PHE A 56 15.46 -21.67 0.84
N GLY A 57 16.29 -21.99 1.82
CA GLY A 57 17.74 -21.80 1.78
C GLY A 57 18.19 -20.43 2.31
N PRO A 58 19.50 -20.13 2.28
CA PRO A 58 20.08 -18.95 2.95
C PRO A 58 19.53 -17.60 2.46
N ALA A 59 19.08 -17.53 1.20
CA ALA A 59 18.47 -16.34 0.63
C ALA A 59 17.00 -16.16 1.01
N GLY A 60 16.36 -17.17 1.62
CA GLY A 60 14.94 -17.16 1.93
C GLY A 60 14.05 -17.28 0.68
N LEU A 61 12.78 -16.91 0.80
CA LEU A 61 11.79 -16.99 -0.28
C LEU A 61 12.03 -15.88 -1.31
N GLN A 62 12.33 -16.26 -2.56
CA GLN A 62 12.70 -15.30 -3.61
C GLN A 62 11.63 -15.14 -4.69
N ASP A 63 10.86 -16.19 -4.98
CA ASP A 63 9.83 -16.19 -6.01
C ASP A 63 8.84 -17.34 -5.81
N PHE A 64 7.76 -17.32 -6.61
CA PHE A 64 6.70 -18.34 -6.60
C PHE A 64 7.15 -19.73 -7.06
N SER A 65 8.30 -19.89 -7.74
CA SER A 65 8.75 -21.21 -8.22
C SER A 65 9.17 -22.13 -7.07
N ALA A 66 9.42 -21.56 -5.89
CA ALA A 66 9.69 -22.29 -4.66
C ALA A 66 8.41 -22.77 -3.93
N LEU A 67 7.22 -22.47 -4.45
CA LEU A 67 5.93 -22.83 -3.84
C LEU A 67 5.27 -24.00 -4.61
N ASP A 68 4.80 -25.00 -3.87
CA ASP A 68 4.28 -26.26 -4.44
C ASP A 68 2.83 -26.18 -4.98
N ALA A 69 2.11 -25.08 -4.73
CA ALA A 69 0.70 -24.89 -5.10
C ALA A 69 0.40 -23.47 -5.58
N ALA A 70 -0.81 -23.25 -6.13
CA ALA A 70 -1.32 -21.91 -6.38
C ALA A 70 -1.16 -21.07 -5.11
N SER A 71 -0.56 -19.90 -5.25
CA SER A 71 -0.28 -19.02 -4.12
C SER A 71 -1.50 -18.13 -3.90
N PRO A 72 -2.30 -18.37 -2.84
CA PRO A 72 -3.43 -17.51 -2.54
C PRO A 72 -2.93 -16.16 -2.02
N PHE A 73 -3.74 -15.12 -2.18
CA PHE A 73 -3.59 -13.86 -1.44
C PHE A 73 -4.42 -13.89 -0.14
N SER A 74 -4.06 -13.11 0.87
CA SER A 74 -4.65 -13.07 2.21
C SER A 74 -5.81 -12.04 2.31
N ASP A 75 -6.19 -11.65 3.52
CA ASP A 75 -7.15 -10.57 3.74
C ASP A 75 -6.63 -9.21 3.29
N ASP A 76 -5.33 -9.01 3.16
CA ASP A 76 -4.71 -7.80 2.62
C ASP A 76 -5.27 -7.41 1.27
N THR A 77 -5.15 -8.31 0.29
CA THR A 77 -5.70 -8.12 -1.04
C THR A 77 -7.21 -8.03 -1.00
N GLN A 78 -7.89 -8.89 -0.23
CA GLN A 78 -9.34 -8.87 -0.15
C GLN A 78 -9.84 -7.50 0.34
N MET A 79 -9.33 -7.02 1.46
CA MET A 79 -9.71 -5.74 2.04
C MET A 79 -9.31 -4.57 1.13
N THR A 80 -8.14 -4.64 0.46
CA THR A 80 -7.74 -3.65 -0.55
C THR A 80 -8.75 -3.54 -1.69
N LEU A 81 -9.23 -4.67 -2.21
CA LEU A 81 -10.23 -4.69 -3.28
C LEU A 81 -11.59 -4.16 -2.80
N TYR A 82 -11.98 -4.45 -1.55
CA TYR A 82 -13.18 -3.86 -0.95
C TYR A 82 -13.03 -2.37 -0.64
N THR A 83 -11.84 -1.87 -0.31
CA THR A 83 -11.55 -0.42 -0.25
C THR A 83 -11.77 0.21 -1.63
N ALA A 84 -11.21 -0.39 -2.68
CA ALA A 84 -11.38 0.10 -4.04
C ALA A 84 -12.85 0.08 -4.49
N ASP A 85 -13.62 -0.95 -4.12
CA ASP A 85 -15.06 -1.03 -4.41
C ASP A 85 -15.86 0.08 -3.70
N GLY A 86 -15.57 0.35 -2.42
CA GLY A 86 -16.23 1.42 -1.67
C GLY A 86 -15.92 2.82 -2.23
N LEU A 87 -14.68 3.06 -2.67
CA LEU A 87 -14.32 4.29 -3.37
C LEU A 87 -14.98 4.39 -4.74
N LEU A 88 -15.01 3.29 -5.50
CA LEU A 88 -15.67 3.19 -6.80
C LEU A 88 -17.15 3.55 -6.68
N GLU A 89 -17.86 3.03 -5.67
CA GLU A 89 -19.26 3.36 -5.41
C GLU A 89 -19.45 4.87 -5.20
N ALA A 90 -18.62 5.50 -4.35
CA ALA A 90 -18.73 6.93 -4.11
C ALA A 90 -18.43 7.78 -5.36
N LEU A 91 -17.48 7.35 -6.19
CA LEU A 91 -17.15 8.01 -7.45
C LEU A 91 -18.25 7.86 -8.51
N GLU A 92 -18.90 6.69 -8.59
CA GLU A 92 -20.06 6.47 -9.46
C GLU A 92 -21.19 7.43 -9.11
N TRP A 93 -21.53 7.56 -7.82
CA TRP A 93 -22.51 8.55 -7.36
C TRP A 93 -22.11 9.98 -7.71
N ALA A 94 -20.85 10.36 -7.47
CA ALA A 94 -20.35 11.69 -7.78
C ALA A 94 -20.45 12.01 -9.28
N ASN A 95 -20.11 11.05 -10.15
CA ASN A 95 -20.21 11.17 -11.60
C ASN A 95 -21.67 11.29 -12.09
N ASP A 96 -22.61 10.70 -11.36
CA ASP A 96 -24.06 10.85 -11.60
C ASP A 96 -24.62 12.16 -11.02
N GLY A 97 -23.78 13.01 -10.42
CA GLY A 97 -24.18 14.29 -9.82
C GLY A 97 -24.87 14.13 -8.45
N VAL A 98 -24.69 12.99 -7.79
CA VAL A 98 -25.28 12.66 -6.48
C VAL A 98 -24.20 12.66 -5.42
N SER A 99 -24.44 13.35 -4.30
CA SER A 99 -23.53 13.31 -3.16
C SER A 99 -23.65 11.96 -2.43
N ALA A 100 -22.52 11.34 -2.11
CA ALA A 100 -22.44 10.12 -1.32
C ALA A 100 -21.54 10.34 -0.09
N ASP A 101 -21.87 9.69 1.02
CA ASP A 101 -20.96 9.59 2.16
C ASP A 101 -19.92 8.50 1.84
N ILE A 102 -18.71 8.94 1.48
CA ILE A 102 -17.60 8.07 1.10
C ILE A 102 -17.28 7.05 2.21
N ASN A 103 -17.34 7.47 3.49
CA ASN A 103 -17.01 6.59 4.60
C ASN A 103 -18.12 5.54 4.81
N ALA A 104 -19.38 5.89 4.53
CA ALA A 104 -20.48 4.93 4.53
C ALA A 104 -20.34 3.91 3.38
N CYS A 105 -19.95 4.32 2.16
CA CYS A 105 -19.68 3.39 1.06
C CYS A 105 -18.58 2.38 1.41
N LEU A 106 -17.48 2.86 2.00
CA LEU A 106 -16.39 2.01 2.49
C LEU A 106 -16.84 1.06 3.59
N TRP A 107 -17.62 1.56 4.55
CA TRP A 107 -18.14 0.74 5.64
C TRP A 107 -19.06 -0.36 5.12
N LEU A 108 -19.98 -0.05 4.19
CA LEU A 108 -20.84 -1.05 3.55
C LEU A 108 -20.01 -2.09 2.79
N ALA A 109 -18.96 -1.68 2.08
CA ALA A 109 -18.04 -2.59 1.41
C ALA A 109 -17.34 -3.54 2.40
N TYR A 110 -16.84 -3.02 3.52
CA TYR A 110 -16.23 -3.85 4.56
C TYR A 110 -17.24 -4.77 5.27
N LEU A 111 -18.49 -4.37 5.44
CA LEU A 111 -19.54 -5.25 5.95
C LEU A 111 -19.85 -6.39 4.97
N ARG A 112 -19.81 -6.15 3.65
CA ARG A 112 -19.91 -7.23 2.66
C ARG A 112 -18.73 -8.19 2.78
N TRP A 113 -17.50 -7.67 2.86
CA TRP A 113 -16.31 -8.47 3.12
C TRP A 113 -16.43 -9.29 4.41
N LEU A 114 -16.89 -8.70 5.52
CA LEU A 114 -17.11 -9.42 6.78
C LEU A 114 -17.99 -10.66 6.60
N GLY A 115 -19.07 -10.51 5.82
CA GLY A 115 -19.95 -11.61 5.45
C GLY A 115 -19.24 -12.72 4.67
N THR A 116 -18.30 -12.37 3.78
CA THR A 116 -17.50 -13.36 3.05
C THR A 116 -16.51 -14.12 3.94
N GLN A 117 -16.15 -13.56 5.10
CA GLN A 117 -15.29 -14.21 6.11
C GLN A 117 -16.06 -15.17 7.04
N GLY A 118 -17.34 -15.41 6.79
CA GLY A 118 -18.20 -16.27 7.61
C GLY A 118 -18.59 -15.66 8.96
N VAL A 119 -18.41 -14.34 9.12
CA VAL A 119 -18.88 -13.60 10.29
C VAL A 119 -20.23 -12.97 9.96
N ALA A 120 -21.24 -13.24 10.80
CA ALA A 120 -22.56 -12.69 10.60
C ALA A 120 -22.53 -11.16 10.75
N VAL A 121 -23.01 -10.45 9.72
CA VAL A 121 -23.21 -9.01 9.79
C VAL A 121 -24.34 -8.71 10.79
N PRO A 122 -24.14 -7.82 11.78
CA PRO A 122 -25.18 -7.52 12.78
C PRO A 122 -26.47 -7.03 12.15
N ALA A 123 -27.62 -7.46 12.68
CA ALA A 123 -28.94 -7.03 12.19
C ALA A 123 -29.20 -5.52 12.36
N SER A 124 -28.41 -4.84 13.20
CA SER A 124 -28.41 -3.38 13.37
C SER A 124 -27.69 -2.64 12.24
N ALA A 125 -26.83 -3.33 11.47
CA ALA A 125 -26.13 -2.73 10.35
C ALA A 125 -27.11 -2.49 9.18
N PRO A 126 -26.95 -1.40 8.41
CA PRO A 126 -27.77 -1.13 7.24
C PRO A 126 -27.59 -2.24 6.20
N VAL A 127 -28.62 -2.47 5.37
CA VAL A 127 -28.53 -3.39 4.23
C VAL A 127 -27.36 -2.99 3.34
N GLN A 128 -26.56 -3.97 2.92
CA GLN A 128 -25.44 -3.76 2.00
C GLN A 128 -25.87 -4.21 0.60
N PRO A 129 -26.14 -3.29 -0.35
CA PRO A 129 -26.46 -3.68 -1.71
C PRO A 129 -25.29 -4.45 -2.33
N PRO A 130 -25.56 -5.57 -3.06
CA PRO A 130 -24.51 -6.33 -3.70
C PRO A 130 -23.89 -5.54 -4.85
N ARG A 131 -22.59 -5.69 -5.03
CA ARG A 131 -21.77 -5.10 -6.09
C ARG A 131 -21.04 -6.18 -6.87
N TRP A 132 -20.35 -5.78 -7.94
CA TRP A 132 -19.62 -6.71 -8.82
C TRP A 132 -18.61 -7.59 -8.08
N ILE A 133 -17.97 -7.04 -7.04
CA ILE A 133 -16.96 -7.75 -6.25
C ILE A 133 -17.55 -8.95 -5.46
N ASP A 134 -18.82 -8.89 -5.08
CA ASP A 134 -19.45 -9.94 -4.24
C ASP A 134 -19.74 -11.24 -5.02
N GLY A 135 -19.71 -11.16 -6.35
CA GLY A 135 -19.81 -12.31 -7.25
C GLY A 135 -18.52 -13.12 -7.36
N GLN A 136 -17.40 -12.66 -6.80
CA GLN A 136 -16.09 -13.30 -6.96
C GLN A 136 -15.85 -14.32 -5.85
N ASP A 137 -15.90 -15.61 -6.18
CA ASP A 137 -15.80 -16.71 -5.18
C ASP A 137 -14.43 -16.78 -4.51
N VAL A 138 -13.36 -16.34 -5.18
CA VAL A 138 -12.01 -16.29 -4.61
C VAL A 138 -11.95 -15.45 -3.33
N LEU A 139 -12.78 -14.40 -3.22
CA LEU A 139 -12.84 -13.49 -2.07
C LEU A 139 -13.66 -14.03 -0.88
N LYS A 140 -14.22 -15.23 -1.00
CA LYS A 140 -15.04 -15.91 0.03
C LYS A 140 -14.25 -16.95 0.83
N ASN A 141 -12.92 -16.92 0.71
CA ASN A 141 -12.02 -17.78 1.47
C ASN A 141 -11.43 -17.01 2.64
N ARG A 142 -11.66 -17.49 3.85
CA ARG A 142 -11.09 -16.89 5.06
C ARG A 142 -9.61 -17.21 5.16
N ARG A 143 -8.76 -16.18 5.05
CA ARG A 143 -7.30 -16.29 5.02
C ARG A 143 -6.69 -15.26 5.95
N ALA A 144 -6.34 -15.72 7.15
CA ALA A 144 -5.70 -14.92 8.21
C ALA A 144 -6.31 -13.54 8.56
N PRO A 145 -7.65 -13.32 8.49
CA PRO A 145 -8.21 -11.99 8.69
C PRO A 145 -7.81 -11.35 10.02
N GLY A 146 -7.28 -10.13 9.95
CA GLY A 146 -6.89 -9.35 11.12
C GLY A 146 -8.01 -9.25 12.15
N ASN A 147 -7.72 -9.60 13.42
CA ASN A 147 -8.75 -9.67 14.48
C ASN A 147 -9.49 -8.34 14.69
N ALA A 148 -8.79 -7.20 14.61
CA ALA A 148 -9.39 -5.88 14.76
C ALA A 148 -10.29 -5.49 13.57
N CYS A 149 -9.98 -5.96 12.36
CA CYS A 149 -10.87 -5.80 11.20
C CYS A 149 -12.20 -6.52 11.46
N LEU A 150 -12.14 -7.80 11.87
CA LEU A 150 -13.33 -8.59 12.17
C LEU A 150 -14.11 -8.02 13.36
N SER A 151 -13.46 -7.79 14.50
CA SER A 151 -14.14 -7.34 15.71
C SER A 151 -14.74 -5.95 15.56
N GLY A 152 -14.08 -5.05 14.83
CA GLY A 152 -14.56 -3.69 14.60
C GLY A 152 -15.84 -3.68 13.77
N LEU A 153 -15.85 -4.41 12.64
CA LEU A 153 -17.02 -4.50 11.76
C LEU A 153 -18.16 -5.30 12.39
N ALA A 154 -17.83 -6.34 13.18
CA ALA A 154 -18.82 -7.15 13.90
C ALA A 154 -19.61 -6.38 14.98
N THR A 155 -19.18 -5.15 15.35
CA THR A 155 -20.00 -4.27 16.19
C THR A 155 -21.25 -3.78 15.47
N GLY A 156 -21.22 -3.68 14.14
CA GLY A 156 -22.28 -3.05 13.35
C GLY A 156 -22.37 -1.53 13.55
N GLU A 157 -21.39 -0.92 14.23
CA GLU A 157 -21.25 0.53 14.31
C GLU A 157 -20.32 1.05 13.22
N MET A 158 -20.68 2.16 12.59
CA MET A 158 -19.77 2.90 11.71
C MET A 158 -18.80 3.72 12.56
N GLY A 159 -17.64 3.14 12.85
CA GLY A 159 -16.59 3.82 13.62
C GLY A 159 -16.17 5.15 12.99
N THR A 160 -15.89 6.15 13.82
CA THR A 160 -15.41 7.47 13.39
C THR A 160 -14.18 7.85 14.19
N VAL A 161 -13.40 8.83 13.73
CA VAL A 161 -12.24 9.30 14.51
C VAL A 161 -12.59 9.77 15.91
N GLN A 162 -13.76 10.40 16.10
CA GLN A 162 -14.21 10.84 17.42
C GLN A 162 -14.77 9.70 18.29
N ARG A 163 -15.23 8.63 17.66
CA ARG A 163 -15.83 7.48 18.33
C ARG A 163 -15.45 6.19 17.59
N PRO A 164 -14.16 5.80 17.64
CA PRO A 164 -13.69 4.69 16.83
C PRO A 164 -14.08 3.36 17.48
N VAL A 165 -14.20 2.33 16.65
CA VAL A 165 -14.21 0.95 17.14
C VAL A 165 -12.76 0.52 17.42
N ASN A 166 -12.58 -0.38 18.38
CA ASN A 166 -11.25 -0.84 18.82
C ASN A 166 -10.26 0.32 19.10
N PRO A 167 -10.52 1.18 20.10
CA PRO A 167 -9.76 2.42 20.33
C PRO A 167 -8.25 2.21 20.53
N GLU A 168 -7.85 1.07 21.08
CA GLU A 168 -6.45 0.74 21.38
C GLU A 168 -5.76 -0.06 20.26
N SER A 169 -6.46 -0.43 19.17
CA SER A 169 -5.87 -1.30 18.15
C SER A 169 -4.89 -0.55 17.25
N LYS A 170 -3.63 -0.97 17.27
CA LYS A 170 -2.53 -0.50 16.40
C LYS A 170 -2.30 -1.35 15.14
N GLY A 171 -3.08 -2.41 14.93
CA GLY A 171 -2.82 -3.41 13.88
C GLY A 171 -2.62 -2.83 12.47
N CYS A 172 -1.81 -3.52 11.65
CA CYS A 172 -1.50 -3.18 10.25
C CYS A 172 -2.71 -3.19 9.30
N GLY A 173 -3.84 -3.78 9.74
CA GLY A 173 -5.11 -3.87 9.03
C GLY A 173 -5.62 -2.57 8.41
N THR A 174 -5.19 -1.42 8.93
CA THR A 174 -5.49 -0.10 8.34
C THR A 174 -4.61 0.22 7.14
N VAL A 175 -3.30 -0.01 7.22
CA VAL A 175 -2.34 0.41 6.20
C VAL A 175 -2.34 -0.54 5.01
N MET A 176 -2.46 -1.85 5.23
CA MET A 176 -2.41 -2.86 4.16
C MET A 176 -3.47 -2.65 3.07
N ARG A 177 -4.58 -1.99 3.41
CA ARG A 177 -5.73 -1.76 2.52
C ARG A 177 -5.90 -0.32 2.05
N SER A 178 -4.93 0.55 2.31
CA SER A 178 -5.06 1.99 2.11
C SER A 178 -4.49 2.51 0.78
N ALA A 179 -3.83 1.68 -0.01
CA ALA A 179 -3.29 2.11 -1.30
C ALA A 179 -4.33 2.75 -2.25
N PRO A 180 -5.59 2.27 -2.35
CA PRO A 180 -6.59 2.84 -3.25
C PRO A 180 -6.92 4.32 -3.01
N PHE A 181 -6.79 4.82 -1.78
CA PHE A 181 -7.05 6.24 -1.48
C PHE A 181 -6.09 7.18 -2.23
N GLY A 182 -4.83 6.77 -2.38
CA GLY A 182 -3.83 7.57 -3.09
C GLY A 182 -3.96 7.55 -4.61
N LEU A 183 -4.74 6.62 -5.16
CA LEU A 183 -4.94 6.45 -6.60
C LEU A 183 -6.03 7.35 -7.18
N ILE A 184 -6.76 8.11 -6.36
CA ILE A 184 -7.80 9.03 -6.85
C ILE A 184 -7.13 10.34 -7.32
N PRO A 185 -7.23 10.70 -8.61
CA PRO A 185 -6.57 11.89 -9.13
C PRO A 185 -7.29 13.17 -8.67
N HIS A 186 -6.59 14.30 -8.73
CA HIS A 186 -7.13 15.64 -8.45
C HIS A 186 -7.65 15.89 -7.03
N LEU A 187 -7.42 14.96 -6.10
CA LEU A 187 -7.64 15.23 -4.67
C LEU A 187 -6.45 15.98 -4.09
N GLU A 188 -6.74 16.96 -3.24
CA GLU A 188 -5.71 17.59 -2.42
C GLU A 188 -5.15 16.58 -1.40
N PRO A 189 -3.85 16.64 -1.05
CA PRO A 189 -3.23 15.71 -0.09
C PRO A 189 -3.97 15.61 1.24
N GLU A 190 -4.48 16.72 1.77
CA GLU A 190 -5.29 16.77 3.00
C GLU A 190 -6.56 15.92 2.88
N THR A 191 -7.16 15.89 1.69
CA THR A 191 -8.35 15.06 1.41
C THR A 191 -7.99 13.59 1.35
N VAL A 192 -6.90 13.23 0.67
CA VAL A 192 -6.39 11.84 0.62
C VAL A 192 -6.11 11.32 2.03
N TYR A 193 -5.38 12.10 2.84
CA TYR A 193 -5.08 11.75 4.21
C TYR A 193 -6.35 11.58 5.05
N LYS A 194 -7.28 12.53 4.95
CA LYS A 194 -8.53 12.51 5.71
C LYS A 194 -9.36 11.27 5.39
N LEU A 195 -9.56 10.94 4.11
CA LEU A 195 -10.36 9.79 3.68
C LEU A 195 -9.80 8.48 4.22
N SER A 196 -8.48 8.28 4.10
CA SER A 196 -7.81 7.08 4.59
C SER A 196 -7.86 6.97 6.12
N SER A 197 -7.63 8.09 6.84
CA SER A 197 -7.69 8.14 8.30
C SER A 197 -9.11 7.89 8.87
N ASP A 198 -10.15 8.41 8.19
CA ASP A 198 -11.55 8.12 8.52
C ASP A 198 -11.88 6.64 8.29
N ALA A 199 -11.46 6.08 7.15
CA ALA A 199 -11.70 4.68 6.82
C ALA A 199 -10.99 3.71 7.76
N ALA A 200 -9.81 4.07 8.27
CA ALA A 200 -9.11 3.30 9.30
C ALA A 200 -9.96 3.16 10.58
N SER A 201 -10.68 4.23 10.96
CA SER A 201 -11.52 4.29 12.16
C SER A 201 -12.74 3.37 12.13
N LEU A 202 -13.08 2.82 10.96
CA LEU A 202 -14.11 1.78 10.80
C LEU A 202 -13.70 0.46 11.47
N THR A 203 -12.42 0.29 11.83
CA THR A 203 -11.88 -0.96 12.40
C THR A 203 -10.84 -0.76 13.50
N HIS A 204 -10.08 0.33 13.46
CA HIS A 204 -8.97 0.61 14.37
C HIS A 204 -9.02 2.06 14.83
N GLY A 205 -8.99 2.29 16.15
CA GLY A 205 -9.07 3.64 16.70
C GLY A 205 -7.74 4.29 17.05
N HIS A 206 -6.67 3.51 17.21
CA HIS A 206 -5.41 4.04 17.71
C HIS A 206 -4.82 5.07 16.72
N PRO A 207 -4.33 6.24 17.19
CA PRO A 207 -3.72 7.26 16.33
C PRO A 207 -2.65 6.70 15.39
N ALA A 208 -1.65 5.95 15.90
CA ALA A 208 -0.65 5.28 15.06
C ALA A 208 -1.21 4.53 13.84
N ALA A 209 -2.28 3.73 14.03
CA ALA A 209 -2.90 2.98 12.94
C ALA A 209 -3.56 3.89 11.90
N ARG A 210 -4.24 4.95 12.35
CA ARG A 210 -4.92 5.92 11.47
C ARG A 210 -3.92 6.80 10.71
N GLN A 211 -2.87 7.25 11.40
CA GLN A 211 -1.83 8.10 10.82
C GLN A 211 -1.00 7.32 9.80
N SER A 212 -0.62 6.06 10.09
CA SER A 212 0.11 5.20 9.15
C SER A 212 -0.67 4.94 7.86
N ALA A 213 -1.98 4.66 7.96
CA ALA A 213 -2.86 4.52 6.79
C ALA A 213 -2.90 5.80 5.92
N GLY A 214 -3.03 6.96 6.57
CA GLY A 214 -3.00 8.26 5.91
C GLY A 214 -1.66 8.54 5.23
N VAL A 215 -0.53 8.33 5.92
CA VAL A 215 0.82 8.50 5.35
C VAL A 215 1.02 7.60 4.15
N PHE A 216 0.65 6.32 4.23
CA PHE A 216 0.78 5.40 3.10
C PHE A 216 -0.03 5.87 1.88
N SER A 217 -1.26 6.37 2.11
CA SER A 217 -2.10 6.92 1.04
C SER A 217 -1.46 8.16 0.39
N LEU A 218 -0.81 9.01 1.20
CA LEU A 218 -0.04 10.16 0.69
C LEU A 218 1.18 9.73 -0.13
N VAL A 219 1.88 8.66 0.27
CA VAL A 219 2.97 8.08 -0.52
C VAL A 219 2.44 7.64 -1.88
N ILE A 220 1.37 6.84 -1.93
CA ILE A 220 0.76 6.41 -3.20
C ILE A 220 0.32 7.60 -4.04
N HIS A 221 -0.28 8.62 -3.43
CA HIS A 221 -0.72 9.83 -4.13
C HIS A 221 0.43 10.64 -4.72
N ALA A 222 1.51 10.83 -3.97
CA ALA A 222 2.74 11.47 -4.45
C ALA A 222 3.33 10.71 -5.66
N LEU A 223 3.33 9.38 -5.63
CA LEU A 223 3.81 8.55 -6.74
C LEU A 223 2.88 8.63 -7.96
N ALA A 224 1.56 8.60 -7.74
CA ALA A 224 0.56 8.75 -8.80
C ALA A 224 0.65 10.10 -9.51
N THR A 225 1.06 11.15 -8.78
CA THR A 225 1.33 12.49 -9.32
C THR A 225 2.74 12.69 -9.87
N GLY A 226 3.57 11.63 -9.88
CA GLY A 226 4.86 11.59 -10.59
C GLY A 226 6.09 11.91 -9.75
N ARG A 227 5.98 11.98 -8.42
CA ARG A 227 7.15 12.14 -7.53
C ARG A 227 8.02 10.88 -7.49
N GLY A 228 9.29 11.05 -7.11
CA GLY A 228 10.20 9.93 -6.87
C GLY A 228 9.87 9.15 -5.60
N LEU A 229 10.36 7.91 -5.47
CA LEU A 229 10.10 7.03 -4.31
C LEU A 229 10.49 7.67 -2.96
N ARG A 230 11.74 8.14 -2.85
CA ARG A 230 12.24 8.80 -1.63
C ARG A 230 11.50 10.11 -1.36
N GLU A 231 11.32 10.92 -2.39
CA GLU A 231 10.62 12.20 -2.30
C GLU A 231 9.16 12.03 -1.84
N ALA A 232 8.46 11.00 -2.32
CA ALA A 232 7.10 10.68 -1.90
C ALA A 232 7.02 10.34 -0.41
N ALA A 233 7.94 9.49 0.07
CA ALA A 233 8.03 9.11 1.48
C ALA A 233 8.38 10.30 2.39
N GLU A 234 9.37 11.11 2.02
CA GLU A 234 9.78 12.32 2.75
C GLU A 234 8.65 13.37 2.77
N SER A 235 7.96 13.56 1.64
CA SER A 235 6.84 14.48 1.56
C SER A 235 5.66 14.04 2.42
N ALA A 236 5.34 12.75 2.46
CA ALA A 236 4.27 12.23 3.31
C ALA A 236 4.58 12.39 4.81
N LEU A 237 5.83 12.11 5.22
CA LEU A 237 6.29 12.35 6.59
C LEU A 237 6.28 13.85 6.95
N ALA A 238 6.76 14.71 6.05
CA ALA A 238 6.74 16.16 6.28
C ALA A 238 5.31 16.71 6.43
N GLN A 239 4.35 16.18 5.68
CA GLN A 239 2.93 16.55 5.82
C GLN A 239 2.35 16.12 7.17
N LEU A 240 2.67 14.90 7.63
CA LEU A 240 2.28 14.42 8.96
C LEU A 240 2.77 15.40 10.05
N CYS A 241 4.05 15.75 10.02
CA CYS A 241 4.66 16.67 10.97
C CYS A 241 4.24 18.15 10.76
N GLY A 242 3.76 18.49 9.57
CA GLY A 242 3.49 19.86 9.11
C GLY A 242 2.06 20.35 9.30
N GLY A 243 1.18 19.53 9.90
CA GLY A 243 -0.17 19.94 10.27
C GLY A 243 -1.31 19.43 9.38
N ILE A 244 -1.12 18.34 8.62
CA ILE A 244 -2.21 17.65 7.91
C ILE A 244 -3.24 17.01 8.85
N LEU A 245 -2.88 16.88 10.13
CA LEU A 245 -3.71 16.31 11.18
C LEU A 245 -4.90 17.19 11.53
N ARG A 246 -5.92 16.58 12.15
CA ARG A 246 -7.08 17.32 12.63
C ARG A 246 -6.67 18.23 13.77
N LYS A 247 -7.41 19.33 13.92
CA LYS A 247 -7.23 20.24 15.04
C LYS A 247 -7.30 19.48 16.37
N GLY A 248 -6.21 19.54 17.14
CA GLY A 248 -6.09 18.88 18.44
C GLY A 248 -5.51 17.46 18.40
N GLU A 249 -5.10 16.97 17.23
CA GLU A 249 -4.27 15.77 17.10
C GLU A 249 -2.81 16.17 16.85
N ASP A 250 -1.89 15.46 17.51
CA ASP A 250 -0.45 15.58 17.30
C ASP A 250 0.09 14.34 16.55
N PRO A 251 1.22 14.46 15.83
CA PRO A 251 1.90 13.31 15.22
C PRO A 251 2.23 12.27 16.28
N ASP A 252 1.85 11.02 16.02
CA ASP A 252 2.16 9.89 16.87
C ASP A 252 3.67 9.62 16.80
N ALA A 253 4.31 9.57 17.97
CA ALA A 253 5.76 9.50 18.08
C ALA A 253 6.33 8.20 17.48
N ASP A 254 5.59 7.08 17.58
CA ASP A 254 6.03 5.80 17.03
C ASP A 254 6.02 5.85 15.50
N VAL A 255 4.98 6.46 14.91
CA VAL A 255 4.87 6.65 13.45
C VAL A 255 6.02 7.49 12.93
N VAL A 256 6.26 8.66 13.54
CA VAL A 256 7.33 9.55 13.12
C VAL A 256 8.69 8.85 13.26
N SER A 257 8.96 8.24 14.42
CA SER A 257 10.24 7.59 14.68
C SER A 257 10.53 6.43 13.72
N ARG A 258 9.54 5.59 13.42
CA ARG A 258 9.70 4.45 12.50
C ARG A 258 9.90 4.90 11.05
N LEU A 259 9.18 5.91 10.59
CA LEU A 259 9.34 6.45 9.24
C LEU A 259 10.70 7.14 9.05
N GLU A 260 11.14 7.93 10.04
CA GLU A 260 12.49 8.52 10.06
C GLU A 260 13.57 7.45 10.06
N ALA A 261 13.39 6.37 10.83
CA ALA A 261 14.31 5.24 10.85
C ALA A 261 14.38 4.55 9.49
N ALA A 262 13.25 4.25 8.85
CA ALA A 262 13.22 3.63 7.52
C ALA A 262 13.93 4.49 6.48
N LEU A 263 13.65 5.79 6.43
CA LEU A 263 14.28 6.75 5.51
C LEU A 263 15.79 6.85 5.72
N ARG A 264 16.23 6.90 6.98
CA ARG A 264 17.64 6.99 7.36
C ARG A 264 18.41 5.70 7.05
N LEU A 265 17.85 4.55 7.43
CA LEU A 265 18.48 3.23 7.27
C LEU A 265 18.56 2.80 5.80
N ALA A 266 17.60 3.22 4.97
CA ALA A 266 17.71 3.00 3.53
C ALA A 266 18.88 3.78 2.91
N GLY A 267 19.31 4.91 3.50
CA GLY A 267 20.39 5.74 3.00
C GLY A 267 20.11 6.37 1.61
N ASP A 268 21.05 7.16 1.12
CA ASP A 268 20.87 7.85 -0.18
C ASP A 268 21.18 6.94 -1.38
N ARG A 269 22.07 5.94 -1.21
CA ARG A 269 22.54 5.02 -2.26
C ARG A 269 23.04 3.68 -1.68
N PRO A 270 22.16 2.82 -1.17
CA PRO A 270 22.55 1.54 -0.59
C PRO A 270 23.02 0.58 -1.69
N GLY A 271 24.23 0.03 -1.55
CA GLY A 271 24.63 -1.15 -2.31
C GLY A 271 24.00 -2.42 -1.72
N PRO A 272 23.97 -3.56 -2.45
CA PRO A 272 23.43 -4.82 -1.93
C PRO A 272 24.03 -5.28 -0.59
N GLY A 273 25.25 -4.86 -0.26
CA GLY A 273 25.98 -5.16 0.99
C GLY A 273 25.77 -4.17 2.13
N ASP A 274 25.04 -3.07 1.91
CA ASP A 274 24.70 -2.06 2.94
C ASP A 274 23.29 -2.26 3.51
N ARG A 275 22.59 -3.31 3.05
CA ARG A 275 21.25 -3.66 3.52
C ARG A 275 21.30 -4.30 4.90
N LEU A 276 20.27 -4.04 5.70
CA LEU A 276 20.06 -4.68 6.98
C LEU A 276 19.91 -6.18 6.77
N SER A 277 20.48 -6.95 7.70
CA SER A 277 20.07 -8.35 7.85
C SER A 277 18.59 -8.41 8.24
N PRO A 278 17.85 -9.48 7.93
CA PRO A 278 16.49 -9.68 8.42
C PRO A 278 16.35 -9.49 9.94
N GLU A 279 17.33 -9.95 10.70
CA GLU A 279 17.37 -9.80 12.15
C GLU A 279 17.53 -8.34 12.58
N ASP A 280 18.38 -7.57 11.90
CA ASP A 280 18.53 -6.14 12.15
C ASP A 280 17.32 -5.34 11.67
N LEU A 281 16.69 -5.76 10.56
CA LEU A 281 15.45 -5.16 10.06
C LEU A 281 14.36 -5.22 11.13
N VAL A 282 14.12 -6.41 11.69
CA VAL A 282 13.15 -6.59 12.79
C VAL A 282 13.54 -5.77 14.03
N ARG A 283 14.83 -5.76 14.39
CA ARG A 283 15.33 -5.01 15.55
C ARG A 283 15.12 -3.51 15.40
N GLU A 284 15.33 -2.96 14.21
CA GLU A 284 15.31 -1.51 13.95
C GLU A 284 13.92 -0.99 13.57
N LEU A 285 13.10 -1.77 12.85
CA LEU A 285 11.83 -1.32 12.28
C LEU A 285 10.61 -2.09 12.78
N GLY A 286 10.80 -3.25 13.41
CA GLY A 286 9.72 -4.07 13.96
C GLY A 286 9.34 -5.26 13.08
N GLU A 287 8.37 -6.04 13.55
CA GLU A 287 7.92 -7.28 12.90
C GLU A 287 6.77 -7.05 11.91
N GLY A 288 6.20 -5.85 11.87
CA GLY A 288 5.14 -5.49 10.92
C GLY A 288 3.72 -5.61 11.47
N TRP A 289 3.50 -6.26 12.61
CA TRP A 289 2.15 -6.50 13.16
C TRP A 289 1.33 -5.24 13.45
N VAL A 290 1.99 -4.11 13.67
CA VAL A 290 1.35 -2.80 13.87
C VAL A 290 1.64 -1.90 12.67
N ALA A 291 0.71 -0.99 12.38
CA ALA A 291 0.68 -0.27 11.11
C ALA A 291 1.94 0.55 10.81
N GLU A 292 2.53 1.20 11.83
CA GLU A 292 3.75 1.97 11.66
C GLU A 292 4.98 1.10 11.37
N GLU A 293 5.02 -0.13 11.88
CA GLU A 293 6.09 -1.08 11.62
C GLU A 293 5.96 -1.64 10.20
N ALA A 294 4.75 -2.07 9.80
CA ALA A 294 4.50 -2.59 8.45
C ALA A 294 4.92 -1.57 7.37
N LEU A 295 4.48 -0.31 7.56
CA LEU A 295 4.81 0.76 6.64
C LEU A 295 6.31 1.06 6.59
N ALA A 296 6.97 1.09 7.75
CA ALA A 296 8.40 1.37 7.82
C ALA A 296 9.25 0.27 7.17
N VAL A 297 8.92 -1.01 7.42
CA VAL A 297 9.59 -2.15 6.78
C VAL A 297 9.41 -2.11 5.26
N ALA A 298 8.18 -1.87 4.78
CA ALA A 298 7.88 -1.77 3.35
C ALA A 298 8.63 -0.61 2.68
N LEU A 299 8.62 0.59 3.29
CA LEU A 299 9.36 1.75 2.79
C LEU A 299 10.87 1.50 2.77
N TYR A 300 11.40 0.87 3.81
CA TYR A 300 12.79 0.46 3.84
C TYR A 300 13.08 -0.51 2.69
N ALA A 301 12.30 -1.57 2.51
CA ALA A 301 12.51 -2.57 1.47
C ALA A 301 12.56 -1.94 0.07
N VAL A 302 11.62 -1.03 -0.22
CA VAL A 302 11.57 -0.28 -1.48
C VAL A 302 12.78 0.64 -1.63
N LEU A 303 13.07 1.49 -0.65
CA LEU A 303 14.14 2.49 -0.78
C LEU A 303 15.54 1.86 -0.75
N ALA A 304 15.71 0.80 0.04
CA ALA A 304 16.98 0.10 0.22
C ALA A 304 17.39 -0.75 -1.00
N THR A 305 16.45 -1.02 -1.90
CA THR A 305 16.68 -1.79 -3.12
C THR A 305 16.54 -0.97 -4.41
N ALA A 306 16.31 0.34 -4.27
CA ALA A 306 16.19 1.24 -5.40
C ALA A 306 17.49 1.28 -6.22
N PRO A 307 17.39 1.26 -7.57
CA PRO A 307 18.57 1.29 -8.42
C PRO A 307 19.33 2.62 -8.26
N GLY A 308 20.65 2.55 -8.09
CA GLY A 308 21.48 3.74 -7.92
C GLY A 308 21.47 4.67 -9.14
N ILE A 309 21.38 5.98 -8.88
CA ILE A 309 21.48 7.04 -9.89
C ILE A 309 22.91 7.04 -10.46
N GLY A 310 23.09 6.67 -11.74
CA GLY A 310 24.39 6.69 -12.42
C GLY A 310 24.78 5.44 -13.22
N THR A 311 23.95 4.39 -13.29
CA THR A 311 24.10 3.30 -14.28
C THR A 311 23.49 3.68 -15.64
N GLU A 312 23.50 4.98 -15.96
CA GLU A 312 22.91 5.59 -17.14
C GLU A 312 23.81 5.38 -18.36
N THR A 313 23.77 4.17 -18.92
CA THR A 313 24.19 3.94 -20.30
C THR A 313 23.16 3.16 -21.12
N ALA A 314 22.06 2.71 -20.53
CA ALA A 314 21.04 1.96 -21.26
C ALA A 314 19.90 2.88 -21.73
N THR A 315 20.08 3.43 -22.93
CA THR A 315 19.09 4.24 -23.69
C THR A 315 17.99 3.40 -24.36
N ALA A 316 17.81 2.13 -23.98
CA ALA A 316 16.80 1.25 -24.53
C ALA A 316 15.65 1.04 -23.53
N ALA A 317 14.39 1.19 -23.99
CA ALA A 317 13.19 0.98 -23.19
C ALA A 317 13.16 -0.38 -22.46
N GLY A 318 13.62 -1.45 -23.11
CA GLY A 318 13.70 -2.78 -22.49
C GLY A 318 14.61 -2.87 -21.27
N ALA A 319 15.67 -2.05 -21.21
CA ALA A 319 16.54 -2.01 -20.04
C ALA A 319 15.88 -1.27 -18.84
N ALA A 320 14.93 -0.37 -19.10
CA ALA A 320 14.18 0.30 -18.04
C ALA A 320 13.14 -0.63 -17.42
N GLU A 321 12.44 -1.41 -18.24
CA GLU A 321 11.49 -2.44 -17.79
C GLU A 321 12.20 -3.52 -16.98
N GLU A 322 13.33 -4.05 -17.47
CA GLU A 322 14.12 -5.04 -16.73
C GLU A 322 14.63 -4.52 -15.37
N ARG A 323 15.05 -3.24 -15.30
CA ARG A 323 15.42 -2.60 -14.03
C ARG A 323 14.24 -2.43 -13.08
N ALA A 324 13.06 -2.08 -13.61
CA ALA A 324 11.85 -1.94 -12.80
C ALA A 324 11.41 -3.30 -12.23
N GLU A 325 11.43 -4.36 -13.05
CA GLU A 325 11.15 -5.73 -12.60
C GLU A 325 12.18 -6.22 -11.58
N ALA A 326 13.48 -5.97 -11.81
CA ALA A 326 14.53 -6.33 -10.87
C ALA A 326 14.37 -5.61 -9.51
N HIS A 327 14.01 -4.33 -9.53
CA HIS A 327 13.72 -3.58 -8.30
C HIS A 327 12.49 -4.14 -7.59
N PHE A 328 11.41 -4.44 -8.32
CA PHE A 328 10.21 -5.08 -7.76
C PHE A 328 10.57 -6.38 -7.03
N ARG A 329 11.27 -7.29 -7.70
CA ARG A 329 11.70 -8.56 -7.10
C ARG A 329 12.59 -8.36 -5.87
N ALA A 330 13.56 -7.45 -5.95
CA ALA A 330 14.48 -7.19 -4.85
C ALA A 330 13.78 -6.62 -3.62
N ALA A 331 12.86 -5.67 -3.80
CA ALA A 331 12.10 -5.07 -2.71
C ALA A 331 11.17 -6.09 -2.05
N ILE A 332 10.41 -6.85 -2.85
CA ILE A 332 9.54 -7.91 -2.33
C ILE A 332 10.37 -8.95 -1.57
N ALA A 333 11.53 -9.37 -2.10
CA ALA A 333 12.41 -10.30 -1.40
C ALA A 333 12.90 -9.77 -0.05
N VAL A 334 13.15 -8.47 0.11
CA VAL A 334 13.48 -7.90 1.43
C VAL A 334 12.25 -7.89 2.35
N ALA A 335 11.09 -7.51 1.83
CA ALA A 335 9.86 -7.41 2.59
C ALA A 335 9.32 -8.78 3.06
N VAL A 336 9.49 -9.87 2.31
CA VAL A 336 9.00 -11.20 2.72
C VAL A 336 9.96 -11.97 3.63
N ASN A 337 11.24 -11.59 3.66
CA ASN A 337 12.27 -12.35 4.37
C ASN A 337 12.66 -11.68 5.70
N HIS A 338 11.69 -11.53 6.59
CA HIS A 338 11.91 -11.20 8.00
C HIS A 338 10.99 -12.04 8.90
N SER A 339 11.21 -12.01 10.21
CA SER A 339 10.23 -12.60 11.13
C SER A 339 9.04 -11.65 11.27
N GLY A 340 7.83 -12.21 11.31
CA GLY A 340 6.60 -11.42 11.48
C GLY A 340 5.80 -11.27 10.19
N ASP A 341 4.98 -10.22 10.17
CA ASP A 341 3.90 -9.92 9.24
C ASP A 341 4.40 -9.66 7.80
N SER A 342 4.78 -10.74 7.12
CA SER A 342 5.50 -10.71 5.86
C SER A 342 4.59 -10.47 4.66
N ASP A 343 3.31 -10.84 4.73
CA ASP A 343 2.32 -10.52 3.69
C ASP A 343 2.00 -9.02 3.69
N SER A 344 1.74 -8.40 4.86
CA SER A 344 1.45 -6.97 4.93
C SER A 344 2.61 -6.10 4.44
N THR A 345 3.83 -6.37 4.89
CA THR A 345 5.01 -5.59 4.48
C THR A 345 5.28 -5.71 2.99
N ALA A 346 5.15 -6.91 2.43
CA ALA A 346 5.34 -7.16 1.00
C ALA A 346 4.20 -6.58 0.16
N SER A 347 2.96 -6.65 0.63
CA SER A 347 1.79 -6.04 -0.01
C SER A 347 1.95 -4.53 -0.16
N ILE A 348 2.33 -3.84 0.92
CA ILE A 348 2.59 -2.40 0.91
C ILE A 348 3.75 -2.06 -0.04
N ALA A 349 4.86 -2.81 0.00
CA ALA A 349 5.98 -2.60 -0.91
C ALA A 349 5.58 -2.79 -2.39
N GLY A 350 4.77 -3.82 -2.66
CA GLY A 350 4.21 -4.11 -3.98
C GLY A 350 3.28 -3.01 -4.49
N ASN A 351 2.40 -2.48 -3.63
CA ASN A 351 1.57 -1.33 -3.96
C ASN A 351 2.42 -0.11 -4.34
N ILE A 352 3.46 0.21 -3.56
CA ILE A 352 4.35 1.36 -3.79
C ILE A 352 5.02 1.25 -5.15
N LEU A 353 5.66 0.11 -5.44
CA LEU A 353 6.41 -0.07 -6.69
C LEU A 353 5.48 -0.19 -7.90
N GLY A 354 4.31 -0.81 -7.72
CA GLY A 354 3.27 -0.85 -8.72
C GLY A 354 2.69 0.52 -9.06
N ALA A 355 2.47 1.38 -8.05
CA ALA A 355 2.04 2.76 -8.26
C ALA A 355 3.13 3.59 -8.95
N TYR A 356 4.40 3.37 -8.61
CA TYR A 356 5.54 4.11 -9.15
C TYR A 356 5.86 3.74 -10.61
N TYR A 357 6.01 2.45 -10.91
CA TYR A 357 6.40 1.95 -12.23
C TYR A 357 5.22 1.57 -13.14
N GLY A 358 4.02 1.40 -12.59
CA GLY A 358 2.89 0.83 -13.31
C GLY A 358 2.99 -0.70 -13.46
N GLU A 359 2.06 -1.29 -14.21
CA GLU A 359 1.96 -2.76 -14.37
C GLU A 359 3.23 -3.38 -15.00
N GLN A 360 4.03 -2.59 -15.70
CA GLN A 360 5.21 -3.03 -16.45
C GLN A 360 6.35 -3.54 -15.57
N CYS A 361 6.39 -3.20 -14.28
CA CYS A 361 7.39 -3.75 -13.36
C CYS A 361 7.04 -5.14 -12.83
N LEU A 362 5.82 -5.63 -13.09
CA LEU A 362 5.35 -6.87 -12.47
C LEU A 362 5.85 -8.08 -13.26
N PRO A 363 6.55 -9.03 -12.62
CA PRO A 363 7.06 -10.19 -13.32
C PRO A 363 5.96 -11.05 -13.93
N ALA A 364 6.03 -11.32 -15.24
CA ALA A 364 5.01 -12.10 -15.95
C ALA A 364 4.80 -13.51 -15.35
N GLY A 365 5.89 -14.17 -14.93
CA GLY A 365 5.81 -15.48 -14.28
C GLY A 365 5.14 -15.44 -12.90
N TRP A 366 5.23 -14.32 -12.19
CA TRP A 366 4.55 -14.13 -10.90
C TRP A 366 3.07 -13.85 -11.11
N LEU A 367 2.71 -13.02 -12.09
CA LEU A 367 1.31 -12.79 -12.47
C LEU A 367 0.59 -14.07 -12.91
N ALA A 368 1.31 -14.99 -13.57
CA ALA A 368 0.77 -16.29 -13.96
C ALA A 368 0.58 -17.26 -12.78
N ALA A 369 1.33 -17.07 -11.69
CA ALA A 369 1.25 -17.89 -10.48
C ALA A 369 0.24 -17.34 -9.45
N LEU A 370 -0.07 -16.04 -9.54
CA LEU A 370 -1.05 -15.37 -8.68
C LEU A 370 -2.44 -15.99 -8.86
N GLU A 371 -3.15 -16.18 -7.76
CA GLU A 371 -4.54 -16.63 -7.79
C GLU A 371 -5.47 -15.53 -8.32
N ALA A 372 -6.32 -15.89 -9.28
CA ALA A 372 -7.38 -15.05 -9.84
C ALA A 372 -6.97 -13.59 -10.20
N PRO A 373 -5.85 -13.37 -10.94
CA PRO A 373 -5.38 -12.03 -11.29
C PRO A 373 -6.42 -11.23 -12.10
N GLU A 374 -7.34 -11.91 -12.79
CA GLU A 374 -8.47 -11.31 -13.49
C GLU A 374 -9.45 -10.58 -12.57
N VAL A 375 -9.61 -11.02 -11.32
CA VAL A 375 -10.46 -10.34 -10.33
C VAL A 375 -9.82 -9.01 -9.92
N ILE A 376 -8.52 -9.02 -9.66
CA ILE A 376 -7.77 -7.81 -9.30
C ILE A 376 -7.74 -6.83 -10.49
N ARG A 377 -7.46 -7.32 -11.70
CA ARG A 377 -7.54 -6.53 -12.94
C ARG A 377 -8.94 -5.96 -13.18
N GLY A 378 -9.98 -6.74 -12.91
CA GLY A 378 -11.36 -6.31 -13.05
C GLY A 378 -11.68 -5.12 -12.15
N MET A 379 -11.25 -5.16 -10.88
CA MET A 379 -11.40 -4.02 -9.98
C MET A 379 -10.56 -2.82 -10.44
N ALA A 380 -9.30 -3.05 -10.81
CA ALA A 380 -8.40 -2.01 -11.30
C ALA A 380 -8.97 -1.28 -12.52
N SER A 381 -9.51 -2.03 -13.49
CA SER A 381 -10.13 -1.48 -14.70
C SER A 381 -11.38 -0.66 -14.39
N ARG A 382 -12.19 -1.07 -13.41
CA ARG A 382 -13.38 -0.30 -12.99
C ARG A 382 -12.99 1.02 -12.32
N LEU A 383 -12.01 0.98 -11.42
CA LEU A 383 -11.51 2.18 -10.77
C LEU A 383 -10.86 3.13 -11.79
N ALA A 384 -10.08 2.59 -12.73
CA ALA A 384 -9.48 3.37 -13.81
C ALA A 384 -10.53 4.01 -14.74
N ALA A 385 -11.64 3.33 -15.01
CA ALA A 385 -12.71 3.85 -15.86
C ALA A 385 -13.41 5.09 -15.27
N VAL A 386 -13.56 5.15 -13.93
CA VAL A 386 -14.21 6.28 -13.26
C VAL A 386 -13.25 7.39 -12.84
N THR A 387 -11.93 7.14 -12.89
CA THR A 387 -10.88 8.12 -12.54
C THR A 387 -10.06 8.61 -13.73
N GLY A 388 -10.14 7.95 -14.89
CA GLY A 388 -9.32 8.24 -16.07
C GLY A 388 -9.92 9.23 -17.07
N SER A 389 -10.89 10.06 -16.66
CA SER A 389 -11.56 11.05 -17.52
C SER A 389 -10.86 12.40 -17.51
#